data_AF-A0A2V2RJN1-F1
#
_entry.id   AF-A0A2V2RJN1-F1
#
_cell.length_a   1.000
_cell.length_b   1.000
_cell.length_c   1.000
_cell.angle_alpha   90.00
_cell.angle_beta   90.00
_cell.angle_gamma   90.00
#
_symmetry.space_group_name_H-M   'P 1'
#
loop_
_entity.id
_entity.type
_entity.pdbx_description
1 polymer ?
#
loop_
_entity_poly.entity_id
_entity_poly.type
_entity_poly.pdbx_seq_one_letter_code
_entity_poly.pdbx_strand_id
1 'polypeptide(L)'
;MHNKGLTSFIVLLFLALFFLCSLFNSLKKFHGNFSGLLRISTLFAAQNPFLKDNPALYKTLLLASDTGYDGQLYYFIAFDPFLHQFADQPKQYQKVVDAVPYRYSRILYPLLTNLLSNGNPYLFPQVMIWILLFSLIAGAFFFNRILVFHNIHPAWTLLYGIVPGFIFALTYGTPEPLAAMALLAGLFFYNARRFWISAVFLSAAILTRETSIIAILCVAIFEMRTQKNHGGAGILLMALIPFIAWRIFLTHRLWDLYGWHSLYYSA
;
A
#
# COMPACT_ATOMS: atom_id res chain seq x y z
N MET A 1 -33.57 11.86 -5.50
CA MET A 1 -32.51 10.85 -5.78
C MET A 1 -31.67 11.18 -7.02
N HIS A 2 -32.26 11.68 -8.11
CA HIS A 2 -31.55 11.97 -9.37
C HIS A 2 -30.35 12.92 -9.24
N ASN A 3 -30.44 13.96 -8.40
CA ASN A 3 -29.37 14.95 -8.24
C ASN A 3 -28.09 14.39 -7.55
N LYS A 4 -28.24 13.51 -6.54
CA LYS A 4 -27.08 12.94 -5.82
C LYS A 4 -26.21 12.02 -6.69
N GLY A 5 -26.82 11.30 -7.63
CA GLY A 5 -26.10 10.43 -8.56
C GLY A 5 -25.20 11.23 -9.50
N LEU A 6 -25.75 12.29 -10.10
CA LEU A 6 -25.00 13.20 -10.96
C LEU A 6 -23.87 13.92 -10.20
N THR A 7 -24.14 14.44 -8.99
CA THR A 7 -23.08 15.05 -8.16
C THR A 7 -21.97 14.07 -7.83
N SER A 8 -22.30 12.82 -7.49
CA SER A 8 -21.29 11.79 -7.19
C SER A 8 -20.39 11.53 -8.40
N PHE A 9 -20.99 11.38 -9.59
CA PHE A 9 -20.25 11.19 -10.83
C PHE A 9 -19.31 12.37 -11.13
N ILE A 10 -19.81 13.60 -11.06
CA ILE A 10 -19.03 14.81 -11.33
C ILE A 10 -17.84 14.92 -10.38
N VAL A 11 -18.05 14.71 -9.08
CA VAL A 11 -16.99 14.84 -8.07
C VAL A 11 -15.93 13.74 -8.24
N LEU A 12 -16.34 12.51 -8.53
CA LEU A 12 -15.41 11.41 -8.76
C LEU A 12 -14.60 11.61 -10.05
N LEU A 13 -15.25 12.07 -11.12
CA LEU A 13 -14.56 12.42 -12.37
C LEU A 13 -13.55 13.54 -12.15
N PHE A 14 -13.93 14.59 -11.40
CA PHE A 14 -13.04 15.67 -11.05
C PHE A 14 -11.81 15.18 -10.27
N LEU A 15 -12.00 14.35 -9.24
CA LEU A 15 -10.89 13.79 -8.45
C LEU A 15 -9.99 12.86 -9.28
N ALA A 16 -10.58 12.04 -10.15
CA ALA A 16 -9.80 11.19 -11.05
C ALA A 16 -8.91 12.03 -11.98
N LEU A 17 -9.47 13.08 -12.60
CA LEU A 17 -8.72 14.02 -13.43
C LEU A 17 -7.67 14.78 -12.61
N PHE A 18 -7.99 15.20 -11.39
CA PHE A 18 -7.04 15.86 -10.50
C PHE A 18 -5.81 14.98 -10.20
N PHE A 19 -6.01 13.72 -9.80
CA PHE A 19 -4.90 12.81 -9.51
C PHE A 19 -4.11 12.43 -10.77
N LEU A 20 -4.78 12.23 -11.91
CA LEU A 20 -4.13 12.02 -13.21
C LEU A 20 -3.24 13.21 -13.58
N CYS A 21 -3.79 14.43 -13.54
CA CYS A 21 -3.05 15.65 -13.82
C CYS A 21 -1.89 15.84 -12.84
N SER A 22 -2.08 15.56 -11.55
CA SER A 22 -1.03 15.62 -10.54
C SER A 22 0.12 14.66 -10.86
N LEU A 23 -0.20 13.40 -11.21
CA LEU A 23 0.78 12.40 -11.61
C LEU A 23 1.56 12.87 -12.86
N PHE A 24 0.88 13.24 -13.93
CA PHE A 24 1.55 13.67 -15.17
C PHE A 24 2.40 14.93 -14.97
N ASN A 25 1.94 15.86 -14.12
CA ASN A 25 2.73 17.03 -13.77
C ASN A 25 4.00 16.66 -13.00
N SER A 26 3.92 15.69 -12.08
CA SER A 26 5.10 15.18 -11.37
C SER A 26 6.04 14.41 -12.30
N LEU A 27 5.52 13.59 -13.22
CA LEU A 27 6.33 12.85 -14.21
C LEU A 27 7.06 13.78 -15.19
N LYS A 28 6.51 14.95 -15.52
CA LYS A 28 7.20 15.95 -16.36
C LYS A 28 8.55 16.38 -15.77
N LYS A 29 8.64 16.49 -14.43
CA LYS A 29 9.89 16.82 -13.72
C LYS A 29 10.98 15.75 -13.90
N PHE A 30 10.58 14.55 -14.28
CA PHE A 30 11.43 13.37 -14.45
C PHE A 30 11.44 12.87 -15.90
N HIS A 31 11.08 13.73 -16.87
CA HIS A 31 11.06 13.41 -18.30
C HIS A 31 10.26 12.12 -18.63
N GLY A 32 9.20 11.85 -17.87
CA GLY A 32 8.35 10.66 -18.05
C GLY A 32 8.88 9.38 -17.39
N ASN A 33 10.02 9.42 -16.71
CA ASN A 33 10.56 8.26 -16.01
C ASN A 33 9.94 8.11 -14.61
N PHE A 34 9.19 7.03 -14.42
CA PHE A 34 8.46 6.72 -13.20
C PHE A 34 9.36 6.48 -11.98
N SER A 35 10.62 6.04 -12.17
CA SER A 35 11.55 5.81 -11.07
C SER A 35 11.90 7.09 -10.29
N GLY A 36 11.79 8.27 -10.94
CA GLY A 36 11.99 9.55 -10.26
C GLY A 36 10.99 9.81 -9.13
N LEU A 37 9.78 9.24 -9.22
CA LEU A 37 8.74 9.31 -8.18
C LEU A 37 8.97 8.34 -7.03
N LEU A 38 9.94 7.43 -7.14
CA LEU A 38 10.32 6.51 -6.06
C LEU A 38 11.46 7.08 -5.20
N ARG A 39 12.13 8.14 -5.66
CA ARG A 39 13.26 8.79 -4.96
C ARG A 39 14.28 7.76 -4.47
N ILE A 40 14.75 6.92 -5.38
CA ILE A 40 15.76 5.90 -5.08
C ILE A 40 17.10 6.60 -4.84
N SER A 41 17.69 6.43 -3.66
CA SER A 41 18.98 7.04 -3.33
C SER A 41 20.12 6.43 -4.14
N THR A 42 21.05 7.26 -4.61
CA THR A 42 22.29 6.81 -5.28
C THR A 42 23.11 5.89 -4.38
N LEU A 43 23.29 6.25 -3.10
CA LEU A 43 24.04 5.46 -2.14
C LEU A 43 23.39 4.10 -1.92
N PHE A 44 22.07 4.11 -1.74
CA PHE A 44 21.31 2.89 -1.47
C PHE A 44 21.25 1.98 -2.70
N ALA A 45 21.08 2.55 -3.90
CA ALA A 45 21.09 1.79 -5.15
C ALA A 45 22.45 1.14 -5.43
N ALA A 46 23.55 1.85 -5.16
CA ALA A 46 24.91 1.35 -5.43
C ALA A 46 25.30 0.14 -4.56
N GLN A 47 24.79 0.07 -3.32
CA GLN A 47 25.06 -1.05 -2.40
C GLN A 47 24.07 -2.22 -2.54
N ASN A 48 22.93 -2.00 -3.22
CA ASN A 48 21.86 -2.98 -3.29
C ASN A 48 22.24 -4.15 -4.21
N PRO A 49 22.20 -5.41 -3.73
CA PRO A 49 22.64 -6.55 -4.51
C PRO A 49 21.83 -6.75 -5.80
N PHE A 50 20.51 -6.49 -5.78
CA PHE A 50 19.66 -6.67 -6.96
C PHE A 50 20.03 -5.75 -8.12
N LEU A 51 20.50 -4.53 -7.84
CA LEU A 51 20.95 -3.60 -8.87
C LEU A 51 22.41 -3.82 -9.26
N LYS A 52 23.26 -4.22 -8.33
CA LYS A 52 24.67 -4.55 -8.60
C LYS A 52 24.79 -5.67 -9.62
N ASP A 53 23.91 -6.67 -9.52
CA ASP A 53 23.88 -7.81 -10.44
C ASP A 53 23.18 -7.48 -11.78
N ASN A 54 22.54 -6.31 -11.89
CA ASN A 54 21.78 -5.86 -13.06
C ASN A 54 22.17 -4.43 -13.51
N PRO A 55 23.38 -4.21 -14.06
CA PRO A 55 23.85 -2.88 -14.46
C PRO A 55 23.02 -2.23 -15.58
N ALA A 56 22.36 -3.04 -16.43
CA ALA A 56 21.44 -2.54 -17.45
C ALA A 56 20.21 -1.88 -16.82
N LEU A 57 19.61 -2.52 -15.81
CA LEU A 57 18.49 -1.97 -15.06
C LEU A 57 18.89 -0.70 -14.30
N TYR A 58 20.05 -0.71 -13.63
CA TYR A 58 20.56 0.45 -12.90
C TYR A 58 20.58 1.73 -13.77
N LYS A 59 21.00 1.61 -15.04
CA LYS A 59 21.05 2.74 -15.99
C LYS A 59 19.68 3.30 -16.38
N THR A 60 18.60 2.54 -16.18
CA THR A 60 17.23 3.00 -16.50
C THR A 60 16.61 3.85 -15.38
N LEU A 61 17.20 3.83 -14.18
CA LEU A 61 16.64 4.48 -13.00
C LEU A 61 17.14 5.93 -12.90
N LEU A 62 16.23 6.84 -12.53
CA LEU A 62 16.58 8.17 -12.06
C LEU A 62 16.84 8.11 -10.56
N LEU A 63 18.11 8.31 -10.18
CA LEU A 63 18.55 8.24 -8.80
C LEU A 63 18.62 9.64 -8.18
N ALA A 64 18.21 9.74 -6.93
CA ALA A 64 18.28 10.95 -6.14
C ALA A 64 19.63 11.02 -5.39
N SER A 65 20.24 12.20 -5.35
CA SER A 65 21.51 12.43 -4.63
C SER A 65 21.36 12.54 -3.11
N ASP A 66 20.13 12.55 -2.60
CA ASP A 66 19.81 12.56 -1.17
C ASP A 66 19.66 11.11 -0.63
N THR A 67 19.20 10.97 0.61
CA THR A 67 18.95 9.66 1.25
C THR A 67 17.76 8.90 0.66
N GLY A 68 17.06 9.48 -0.32
CA GLY A 68 15.85 8.94 -0.91
C GLY A 68 14.66 9.01 0.05
N TYR A 69 13.63 8.20 -0.23
CA TYR A 69 12.43 8.10 0.60
C TYR A 69 11.93 6.66 0.72
N ASP A 70 10.93 6.43 1.56
CA ASP A 70 10.38 5.10 1.85
C ASP A 70 9.93 4.29 0.62
N GLY A 71 9.51 4.94 -0.47
CA GLY A 71 9.09 4.27 -1.71
C GLY A 71 10.16 3.36 -2.32
N GLN A 72 11.44 3.75 -2.21
CA GLN A 72 12.55 2.95 -2.72
C GLN A 72 12.63 1.57 -2.05
N LEU A 73 12.24 1.47 -0.78
CA LEU A 73 12.33 0.23 -0.02
C LEU A 73 11.28 -0.77 -0.51
N TYR A 74 10.07 -0.30 -0.78
CA TYR A 74 9.03 -1.13 -1.39
C TYR A 74 9.39 -1.58 -2.81
N TYR A 75 10.11 -0.74 -3.57
CA TYR A 75 10.67 -1.10 -4.86
C TYR A 75 11.66 -2.27 -4.74
N PHE A 76 12.55 -2.25 -3.75
CA PHE A 76 13.51 -3.33 -3.55
C PHE A 76 12.88 -4.62 -3.02
N ILE A 77 11.86 -4.54 -2.16
CA ILE A 77 11.11 -5.73 -1.71
C ILE A 77 10.43 -6.42 -2.90
N ALA A 78 10.01 -5.68 -3.93
CA ALA A 78 9.32 -6.26 -5.09
C ALA A 78 10.21 -7.21 -5.92
N PHE A 79 11.54 -7.16 -5.78
CA PHE A 79 12.44 -8.12 -6.45
C PHE A 79 12.32 -9.52 -5.86
N ASP A 80 12.12 -9.61 -4.54
CA ASP A 80 12.05 -10.88 -3.84
C ASP A 80 11.08 -10.79 -2.64
N PRO A 81 9.76 -10.72 -2.89
CA PRO A 81 8.76 -10.49 -1.84
C PRO A 81 8.77 -11.57 -0.74
N PHE A 82 9.23 -12.78 -1.06
CA PHE A 82 9.18 -13.95 -0.18
C PHE A 82 10.52 -14.34 0.45
N LEU A 83 11.56 -13.49 0.30
CA LEU A 83 12.88 -13.70 0.89
C LEU A 83 13.55 -15.01 0.43
N HIS A 84 13.47 -15.33 -0.87
CA HIS A 84 14.07 -16.54 -1.45
C HIS A 84 15.52 -16.35 -1.87
N GLN A 85 15.88 -15.19 -2.42
CA GLN A 85 17.17 -14.96 -3.08
C GLN A 85 18.36 -15.13 -2.12
N PHE A 86 18.22 -14.69 -0.87
CA PHE A 86 19.27 -14.76 0.14
C PHE A 86 18.83 -15.60 1.34
N ALA A 87 18.00 -16.63 1.11
CA ALA A 87 17.54 -17.52 2.18
C ALA A 87 18.70 -18.16 2.98
N ASP A 88 19.80 -18.52 2.31
CA ASP A 88 20.99 -19.09 2.95
C ASP A 88 21.89 -18.04 3.63
N GLN A 89 21.72 -16.76 3.29
CA GLN A 89 22.46 -15.64 3.87
C GLN A 89 21.55 -14.45 4.17
N PRO A 90 20.62 -14.55 5.14
CA PRO A 90 19.61 -13.53 5.37
C PRO A 90 20.18 -12.12 5.63
N LYS A 91 21.45 -12.02 6.08
CA LYS A 91 22.14 -10.74 6.35
C LYS A 91 22.21 -9.84 5.12
N GLN A 92 22.18 -10.41 3.91
CA GLN A 92 22.16 -9.64 2.66
C GLN A 92 20.95 -8.70 2.58
N TYR A 93 19.80 -9.06 3.16
CA TYR A 93 18.60 -8.20 3.13
C TYR A 93 18.78 -6.88 3.87
N GLN A 94 19.77 -6.74 4.77
CA GLN A 94 20.10 -5.46 5.41
C GLN A 94 20.69 -4.44 4.42
N LYS A 95 21.18 -4.89 3.26
CA LYS A 95 21.59 -4.02 2.14
C LYS A 95 20.44 -3.73 1.17
N VAL A 96 19.33 -4.47 1.29
CA VAL A 96 18.15 -4.37 0.43
C VAL A 96 17.15 -3.38 0.99
N VAL A 97 16.92 -3.41 2.30
CA VAL A 97 16.06 -2.47 3.04
C VAL A 97 16.62 -2.22 4.43
N ASP A 98 16.27 -1.06 4.99
CA ASP A 98 16.38 -0.84 6.43
C ASP A 98 15.38 -1.74 7.19
N ALA A 99 15.58 -1.91 8.51
CA ALA A 99 14.63 -2.56 9.43
C ALA A 99 13.87 -3.76 8.80
N VAL A 100 14.61 -4.77 8.30
CA VAL A 100 14.09 -5.83 7.42
C VAL A 100 12.76 -6.43 7.89
N PRO A 101 12.58 -6.89 9.15
CA PRO A 101 11.31 -7.50 9.57
C PRO A 101 10.13 -6.52 9.51
N TYR A 102 10.37 -5.24 9.83
CA TYR A 102 9.36 -4.19 9.80
C TYR A 102 8.94 -3.86 8.37
N ARG A 103 9.90 -3.63 7.46
CA ARG A 103 9.58 -3.29 6.06
C ARG A 103 8.90 -4.44 5.33
N TYR A 104 9.38 -5.67 5.49
CA TYR A 104 8.76 -6.84 4.87
C TYR A 104 7.38 -7.16 5.45
N SER A 105 7.05 -6.70 6.66
CA SER A 105 5.70 -6.91 7.20
C SER A 105 4.59 -6.22 6.41
N ARG A 106 4.95 -5.23 5.58
CA ARG A 106 4.06 -4.43 4.73
C ARG A 106 4.10 -4.92 3.28
N ILE A 107 3.78 -6.20 3.10
CA ILE A 107 4.07 -6.93 1.87
C ILE A 107 3.14 -6.62 0.70
N LEU A 108 1.90 -6.15 0.94
CA LEU A 108 0.90 -6.14 -0.13
C LEU A 108 1.32 -5.30 -1.34
N TYR A 109 1.90 -4.12 -1.10
CA TYR A 109 2.29 -3.22 -2.17
C TYR A 109 3.45 -3.76 -3.04
N PRO A 110 4.57 -4.23 -2.46
CA PRO A 110 5.61 -4.92 -3.21
C PRO A 110 5.13 -6.20 -3.90
N LEU A 111 4.27 -6.99 -3.25
CA LEU A 111 3.75 -8.24 -3.83
C LEU A 111 2.87 -7.95 -5.06
N LEU A 112 1.96 -6.99 -4.97
CA LEU A 112 1.16 -6.56 -6.12
C LEU A 112 2.05 -6.01 -7.24
N THR A 113 3.11 -5.29 -6.90
CA THR A 113 4.08 -4.79 -7.87
C THR A 113 4.75 -5.94 -8.62
N ASN A 114 5.25 -6.94 -7.90
CA ASN A 114 5.87 -8.13 -8.49
C ASN A 114 4.87 -8.91 -9.37
N LEU A 115 3.65 -9.17 -8.87
CA LEU A 115 2.64 -9.93 -9.60
C LEU A 115 2.17 -9.21 -10.87
N LEU A 116 1.85 -7.92 -10.79
CA LEU A 116 1.33 -7.16 -11.93
C LEU A 116 2.40 -6.83 -12.98
N SER A 117 3.68 -6.88 -12.61
CA SER A 117 4.81 -6.80 -13.55
C SER A 117 5.26 -8.16 -14.07
N ASN A 118 4.62 -9.25 -13.64
CA ASN A 118 5.05 -10.62 -13.92
C ASN A 118 6.54 -10.87 -13.57
N GLY A 119 7.00 -10.28 -12.46
CA GLY A 119 8.39 -10.36 -12.00
C GLY A 119 9.39 -9.52 -12.80
N ASN A 120 8.96 -8.71 -13.78
CA ASN A 120 9.86 -7.90 -14.60
C ASN A 120 10.26 -6.59 -13.89
N PRO A 121 11.52 -6.44 -13.44
CA PRO A 121 11.94 -5.28 -12.65
C PRO A 121 11.99 -3.96 -13.43
N TYR A 122 12.03 -4.01 -14.78
CA TYR A 122 11.96 -2.79 -15.61
C TYR A 122 10.58 -2.13 -15.53
N LEU A 123 9.53 -2.89 -15.19
CA LEU A 123 8.16 -2.38 -15.07
C LEU A 123 7.80 -1.96 -13.64
N PHE A 124 8.58 -2.34 -12.63
CA PHE A 124 8.27 -2.07 -11.23
C PHE A 124 7.92 -0.60 -10.97
N PRO A 125 8.70 0.40 -11.42
CA PRO A 125 8.36 1.80 -11.13
C PRO A 125 7.02 2.23 -11.73
N GLN A 126 6.70 1.75 -12.93
CA GLN A 126 5.42 2.05 -13.59
C GLN A 126 4.27 1.42 -12.82
N VAL A 127 4.37 0.11 -12.55
CA VAL A 127 3.33 -0.66 -11.86
C VAL A 127 3.06 -0.11 -10.46
N MET A 128 4.11 0.20 -9.69
CA MET A 128 4.00 0.83 -8.38
C MET A 128 3.13 2.09 -8.42
N ILE A 129 3.47 3.02 -9.31
CA ILE A 129 2.76 4.30 -9.43
C ILE A 129 1.34 4.12 -9.95
N TRP A 130 1.10 3.18 -10.87
CA TRP A 130 -0.26 2.85 -11.32
C TRP A 130 -1.12 2.24 -10.21
N ILE A 131 -0.56 1.38 -9.35
CA ILE A 131 -1.25 0.87 -8.14
C ILE A 131 -1.66 2.03 -7.24
N LEU A 132 -0.76 3.00 -7.00
CA LEU A 132 -1.08 4.16 -6.16
C LEU A 132 -2.17 5.04 -6.77
N LEU A 133 -2.07 5.37 -8.06
CA LEU A 133 -3.08 6.16 -8.75
C LEU A 133 -4.45 5.47 -8.76
N PHE A 134 -4.50 4.18 -9.07
CA PHE A 134 -5.72 3.39 -9.00
C PHE A 134 -6.30 3.42 -7.58
N SER A 135 -5.44 3.26 -6.57
CA SER A 135 -5.85 3.28 -5.16
C SER A 135 -6.46 4.62 -4.77
N LEU A 136 -5.93 5.75 -5.24
CA LEU A 136 -6.52 7.07 -4.98
C LEU A 136 -7.91 7.22 -5.60
N ILE A 137 -8.08 6.79 -6.84
CA ILE A 137 -9.37 6.88 -7.55
C ILE A 137 -10.40 5.96 -6.90
N ALA A 138 -10.03 4.69 -6.63
CA ALA A 138 -10.89 3.72 -5.99
C ALA A 138 -11.20 4.10 -4.53
N GLY A 139 -10.23 4.66 -3.80
CA GLY A 139 -10.43 5.18 -2.45
C GLY A 139 -11.45 6.32 -2.42
N ALA A 140 -11.34 7.28 -3.34
CA ALA A 140 -12.32 8.35 -3.50
C ALA A 140 -13.73 7.79 -3.80
N PHE A 141 -13.82 6.76 -4.65
CA PHE A 141 -15.08 6.06 -4.93
C PHE A 141 -15.68 5.44 -3.67
N PHE A 142 -14.92 4.64 -2.91
CA PHE A 142 -15.46 4.01 -1.69
C PHE A 142 -15.83 5.04 -0.63
N PHE A 143 -15.05 6.11 -0.48
CA PHE A 143 -15.39 7.21 0.42
C PHE A 143 -16.71 7.87 0.01
N ASN A 144 -16.89 8.18 -1.28
CA ASN A 144 -18.15 8.71 -1.80
C ASN A 144 -19.33 7.78 -1.52
N ARG A 145 -19.16 6.47 -1.73
CA ARG A 145 -20.21 5.49 -1.45
C ARG A 145 -20.59 5.43 0.02
N ILE A 146 -19.63 5.54 0.93
CA ILE A 146 -19.89 5.63 2.37
C ILE A 146 -20.69 6.89 2.70
N LEU A 147 -20.31 8.06 2.16
CA LEU A 147 -21.05 9.30 2.37
C LEU A 147 -22.51 9.19 1.89
N VAL A 148 -22.72 8.66 0.69
CA VAL A 148 -24.05 8.46 0.11
C VAL A 148 -24.87 7.47 0.96
N PHE A 149 -24.26 6.38 1.43
CA PHE A 149 -24.91 5.40 2.30
C PHE A 149 -25.44 6.04 3.59
N HIS A 150 -24.67 6.96 4.19
CA HIS A 150 -25.08 7.72 5.38
C HIS A 150 -25.90 8.99 5.06
N ASN A 151 -26.46 9.11 3.85
CA ASN A 151 -27.24 10.26 3.38
C ASN A 151 -26.50 11.61 3.35
N ILE A 152 -25.18 11.63 3.54
CA ILE A 152 -24.33 12.81 3.46
C ILE A 152 -24.21 13.28 2.00
N HIS A 153 -24.05 14.59 1.78
CA HIS A 153 -23.96 15.15 0.44
C HIS A 153 -22.69 14.68 -0.30
N PRO A 154 -22.76 14.19 -1.55
CA PRO A 154 -21.61 13.64 -2.29
C PRO A 154 -20.43 14.60 -2.46
N ALA A 155 -20.68 15.92 -2.49
CA ALA A 155 -19.63 16.94 -2.63
C ALA A 155 -18.57 16.88 -1.52
N TRP A 156 -18.90 16.34 -0.34
CA TRP A 156 -17.93 16.14 0.73
C TRP A 156 -16.78 15.18 0.35
N THR A 157 -16.94 14.41 -0.73
CA THR A 157 -15.84 13.60 -1.30
C THR A 157 -14.65 14.46 -1.71
N LEU A 158 -14.84 15.75 -2.04
CA LEU A 158 -13.74 16.66 -2.39
C LEU A 158 -12.69 16.79 -1.27
N LEU A 159 -13.07 16.61 0.00
CA LEU A 159 -12.13 16.60 1.12
C LEU A 159 -11.06 15.50 0.97
N TYR A 160 -11.39 14.39 0.31
CA TYR A 160 -10.45 13.31 0.02
C TYR A 160 -9.29 13.78 -0.85
N GLY A 161 -9.55 14.65 -1.83
CA GLY A 161 -8.53 15.18 -2.74
C GLY A 161 -7.58 16.19 -2.12
N ILE A 162 -7.96 16.78 -0.98
CA ILE A 162 -7.18 17.82 -0.29
C ILE A 162 -6.19 17.20 0.70
N VAL A 163 -6.31 15.90 1.01
CA VAL A 163 -5.40 15.19 1.92
C VAL A 163 -3.96 15.28 1.38
N PRO A 164 -3.04 16.05 2.00
CA PRO A 164 -1.73 16.30 1.42
C PRO A 164 -0.93 14.99 1.26
N GLY A 165 -1.08 14.08 2.22
CA GLY A 165 -0.40 12.78 2.24
C GLY A 165 -0.59 11.96 0.97
N PHE A 166 -1.71 12.11 0.25
CA PHE A 166 -1.94 11.40 -1.02
C PHE A 166 -1.11 11.93 -2.18
N ILE A 167 -0.92 13.25 -2.24
CA ILE A 167 -0.05 13.88 -3.25
C ILE A 167 1.41 13.54 -2.96
N PHE A 168 1.79 13.56 -1.68
CA PHE A 168 3.11 13.10 -1.24
C PHE A 168 3.32 11.63 -1.63
N ALA A 169 2.36 10.76 -1.38
CA ALA A 169 2.51 9.34 -1.70
C ALA A 169 2.73 9.06 -3.18
N LEU A 170 2.07 9.80 -4.10
CA LEU A 170 2.35 9.71 -5.53
C LEU A 170 3.76 10.19 -5.91
N THR A 171 4.27 11.19 -5.20
CA THR A 171 5.58 11.81 -5.48
C THR A 171 6.75 11.03 -4.90
N TYR A 172 6.49 10.21 -3.88
CA TYR A 172 7.50 9.44 -3.15
C TYR A 172 7.26 7.92 -3.19
N GLY A 173 6.27 7.46 -3.94
CA GLY A 173 6.02 6.03 -4.19
C GLY A 173 5.59 5.24 -2.97
N THR A 174 4.94 5.86 -1.98
CA THR A 174 4.60 5.24 -0.70
C THR A 174 3.19 4.65 -0.66
N PRO A 175 2.94 3.61 0.16
CA PRO A 175 1.75 2.77 0.02
C PRO A 175 0.48 3.29 0.73
N GLU A 176 0.49 4.50 1.28
CA GLU A 176 -0.65 5.10 1.99
C GLU A 176 -1.96 5.07 1.19
N PRO A 177 -1.96 5.39 -0.12
CA PRO A 177 -3.17 5.34 -0.93
C PRO A 177 -3.79 3.94 -0.98
N LEU A 178 -2.95 2.90 -1.12
CA LEU A 178 -3.39 1.51 -1.16
C LEU A 178 -4.01 1.10 0.17
N ALA A 179 -3.35 1.43 1.29
CA ALA A 179 -3.89 1.15 2.62
C ALA A 179 -5.22 1.88 2.87
N ALA A 180 -5.31 3.17 2.51
CA ALA A 180 -6.52 3.96 2.66
C ALA A 180 -7.68 3.43 1.80
N MET A 181 -7.39 3.06 0.54
CA MET A 181 -8.38 2.48 -0.37
C MET A 181 -8.90 1.16 0.14
N ALA A 182 -8.02 0.25 0.55
CA ALA A 182 -8.40 -1.05 1.10
C ALA A 182 -9.23 -0.88 2.39
N LEU A 183 -8.85 0.06 3.27
CA LEU A 183 -9.61 0.37 4.48
C LEU A 183 -11.02 0.88 4.14
N LEU A 184 -11.14 1.85 3.24
CA LEU A 184 -12.43 2.42 2.83
C LEU A 184 -13.32 1.39 2.13
N ALA A 185 -12.74 0.52 1.29
CA ALA A 185 -13.44 -0.60 0.69
C ALA A 185 -13.96 -1.57 1.76
N GLY A 186 -13.12 -1.91 2.74
CA GLY A 186 -13.49 -2.74 3.88
C GLY A 186 -14.68 -2.18 4.67
N LEU A 187 -14.64 -0.89 4.98
CA LEU A 187 -15.73 -0.19 5.68
C LEU A 187 -17.01 -0.10 4.83
N PHE A 188 -16.90 0.13 3.53
CA PHE A 188 -18.04 0.14 2.62
C PHE A 188 -18.76 -1.22 2.60
N PHE A 189 -18.01 -2.32 2.46
CA PHE A 189 -18.60 -3.67 2.47
C PHE A 189 -19.12 -4.08 3.84
N TYR A 190 -18.52 -3.58 4.92
CA TYR A 190 -19.05 -3.72 6.27
C TYR A 190 -20.43 -3.05 6.40
N ASN A 191 -20.59 -1.81 5.93
CA ASN A 191 -21.87 -1.11 5.90
C ASN A 191 -22.94 -1.87 5.08
N ALA A 192 -22.52 -2.52 4.00
CA ALA A 192 -23.37 -3.40 3.19
C ALA A 192 -23.62 -4.78 3.81
N ARG A 193 -23.18 -5.04 5.05
CA ARG A 193 -23.26 -6.32 5.78
C ARG A 193 -22.60 -7.50 5.05
N ARG A 194 -21.66 -7.24 4.15
CA ARG A 194 -20.86 -8.25 3.43
C ARG A 194 -19.55 -8.52 4.17
N PHE A 195 -19.65 -9.14 5.35
CA PHE A 195 -18.53 -9.30 6.29
C PHE A 195 -17.30 -10.00 5.69
N TRP A 196 -17.49 -11.03 4.86
CA TRP A 196 -16.38 -11.73 4.21
C TRP A 196 -15.58 -10.84 3.27
N ILE A 197 -16.27 -10.08 2.41
CA ILE A 197 -15.61 -9.14 1.49
C ILE A 197 -14.95 -8.01 2.28
N SER A 198 -15.61 -7.52 3.34
CA SER A 198 -15.02 -6.55 4.26
C SER A 198 -13.71 -7.06 4.86
N ALA A 199 -13.70 -8.28 5.38
CA ALA A 199 -12.52 -8.90 5.98
C ALA A 199 -11.36 -9.04 4.98
N VAL A 200 -11.63 -9.38 3.71
CA VAL A 200 -10.59 -9.42 2.66
C VAL A 200 -9.93 -8.05 2.46
N PHE A 201 -10.72 -6.99 2.31
CA PHE A 201 -10.19 -5.64 2.13
C PHE A 201 -9.51 -5.09 3.40
N LEU A 202 -10.03 -5.38 4.58
CA LEU A 202 -9.38 -5.05 5.84
C LEU A 202 -8.05 -5.78 6.00
N SER A 203 -7.97 -7.04 5.56
CA SER A 203 -6.72 -7.81 5.53
C SER A 203 -5.71 -7.22 4.56
N ALA A 204 -6.16 -6.76 3.39
CA ALA A 204 -5.33 -6.02 2.46
C ALA A 204 -4.79 -4.71 3.08
N ALA A 205 -5.62 -3.99 3.84
CA ALA A 205 -5.22 -2.75 4.51
C ALA A 205 -4.09 -2.99 5.52
N ILE A 206 -4.23 -3.98 6.41
CA ILE A 206 -3.22 -4.32 7.43
C ILE A 206 -1.91 -4.85 6.82
N LEU A 207 -1.99 -5.65 5.74
CA LEU A 207 -0.80 -6.11 5.00
C LEU A 207 -0.09 -4.98 4.23
N THR A 208 -0.73 -3.82 4.10
CA THR A 208 -0.12 -2.61 3.54
C THR A 208 0.44 -1.71 4.64
N ARG A 209 -0.32 -1.51 5.71
CA ARG A 209 0.06 -0.73 6.89
C ARG A 209 -0.58 -1.31 8.14
N GLU A 210 0.26 -1.69 9.11
CA GLU A 210 -0.15 -2.29 10.37
C GLU A 210 -1.04 -1.38 11.23
N THR A 211 -1.01 -0.06 11.02
CA THR A 211 -1.89 0.90 11.70
C THR A 211 -3.38 0.64 11.44
N SER A 212 -3.72 -0.06 10.35
CA SER A 212 -5.11 -0.47 10.05
C SER A 212 -5.67 -1.47 11.07
N ILE A 213 -4.84 -2.13 11.89
CA ILE A 213 -5.30 -2.99 13.00
C ILE A 213 -6.33 -2.26 13.87
N ILE A 214 -6.07 -0.98 14.19
CA ILE A 214 -6.92 -0.19 15.08
C ILE A 214 -8.35 -0.13 14.52
N ALA A 215 -8.49 0.13 13.22
CA ALA A 215 -9.80 0.19 12.58
C ALA A 215 -10.50 -1.19 12.58
N ILE A 216 -9.77 -2.27 12.32
CA ILE A 216 -10.33 -3.64 12.37
C ILE A 216 -10.89 -3.94 13.76
N LEU A 217 -10.11 -3.65 14.80
CA LEU A 217 -10.52 -3.87 16.19
C LEU A 217 -11.72 -2.99 16.55
N CYS A 218 -11.74 -1.71 16.18
CA CYS A 218 -12.87 -0.82 16.45
C CYS A 218 -14.17 -1.34 15.81
N VAL A 219 -14.13 -1.74 14.55
CA VAL A 219 -15.33 -2.23 13.84
C VAL A 219 -15.78 -3.57 14.41
N ALA A 220 -14.85 -4.49 14.70
CA ALA A 220 -15.19 -5.78 15.31
C ALA A 220 -15.79 -5.61 16.72
N ILE A 221 -15.21 -4.73 17.55
CA ILE A 221 -15.75 -4.42 18.89
C ILE A 221 -17.12 -3.78 18.78
N PHE A 222 -17.32 -2.83 17.86
CA PHE A 222 -18.62 -2.20 17.64
C PHE A 222 -19.69 -3.22 17.20
N GLU A 223 -19.35 -4.10 16.25
CA GLU A 223 -20.25 -5.15 15.78
C GLU A 223 -20.62 -6.13 16.91
N MET A 224 -19.64 -6.49 17.75
CA MET A 224 -19.88 -7.37 18.89
C MET A 224 -20.71 -6.69 20.00
N ARG A 225 -20.39 -5.45 20.37
CA ARG A 225 -20.94 -4.79 21.57
C ARG A 225 -22.27 -4.11 21.27
N THR A 226 -22.36 -3.39 20.16
CA THR A 226 -23.50 -2.57 19.78
C THR A 226 -24.50 -3.36 18.96
N GLN A 227 -24.03 -4.10 17.95
CA GLN A 227 -24.90 -4.86 17.04
C GLN A 227 -25.20 -6.27 17.57
N LYS A 228 -24.55 -6.70 18.66
CA LYS A 228 -24.67 -8.05 19.26
C LYS A 228 -24.39 -9.19 18.28
N ASN A 229 -23.67 -8.91 17.20
CA ASN A 229 -23.39 -9.87 16.14
C ASN A 229 -21.97 -10.43 16.31
N HIS A 230 -21.87 -11.45 17.17
CA HIS A 230 -20.60 -12.13 17.44
C HIS A 230 -20.02 -12.84 16.21
N GLY A 231 -20.88 -13.37 15.33
CA GLY A 231 -20.44 -14.04 14.09
C GLY A 231 -19.80 -13.05 13.11
N GLY A 232 -20.43 -11.90 12.89
CA GLY A 232 -19.86 -10.82 12.06
C GLY A 232 -18.56 -10.28 12.62
N ALA A 233 -18.49 -10.06 13.94
CA ALA A 233 -17.26 -9.65 14.61
C ALA A 233 -16.13 -10.68 14.44
N GLY A 234 -16.44 -11.99 14.56
CA GLY A 234 -15.50 -13.07 14.30
C GLY A 234 -14.95 -13.03 12.88
N ILE A 235 -15.80 -12.82 11.87
CA ILE A 235 -15.37 -12.69 10.47
C ILE A 235 -14.45 -11.50 10.26
N LEU A 236 -14.76 -10.35 10.86
CA LEU A 236 -13.89 -9.18 10.77
C LEU A 236 -12.53 -9.41 11.43
N LEU A 237 -12.48 -10.12 12.57
CA LEU A 237 -11.23 -10.48 13.24
C LEU A 237 -10.39 -11.47 12.41
N MET A 238 -11.01 -12.29 11.56
CA MET A 238 -10.26 -13.14 10.61
C MET A 238 -9.40 -12.34 9.64
N ALA A 239 -9.67 -11.04 9.43
CA ALA A 239 -8.80 -10.16 8.64
C ALA A 239 -7.36 -10.07 9.17
N LEU A 240 -7.15 -10.36 10.47
CA LEU A 240 -5.83 -10.40 11.11
C LEU A 240 -5.02 -11.65 10.73
N ILE A 241 -5.68 -12.74 10.32
CA ILE A 241 -5.03 -14.03 10.08
C ILE A 241 -3.92 -13.93 9.04
N PRO A 242 -4.12 -13.33 7.84
CA PRO A 242 -3.05 -13.24 6.85
C PRO A 242 -1.85 -12.42 7.34
N PHE A 243 -2.08 -11.36 8.11
CA PHE A 243 -0.99 -10.55 8.68
C PHE A 243 -0.19 -11.33 9.73
N ILE A 244 -0.87 -12.05 10.62
CA ILE A 244 -0.21 -12.89 11.64
C ILE A 244 0.57 -14.02 10.96
N ALA A 245 -0.05 -14.72 9.99
CA ALA A 245 0.61 -15.77 9.22
C ALA A 245 1.86 -15.24 8.49
N TRP A 246 1.76 -14.05 7.90
CA TRP A 246 2.89 -13.39 7.26
C TRP A 246 4.01 -13.03 8.25
N ARG A 247 3.68 -12.48 9.43
CA ARG A 247 4.65 -12.20 10.49
C ARG A 247 5.37 -13.47 10.96
N ILE A 248 4.65 -14.57 11.15
CA ILE A 248 5.24 -15.86 11.51
C ILE A 248 6.19 -16.36 10.41
N PHE A 249 5.77 -16.26 9.15
CA PHE A 249 6.61 -16.61 8.00
C PHE A 249 7.92 -15.79 7.98
N LEU A 250 7.84 -14.47 8.20
CA LEU A 250 9.02 -13.61 8.28
C LEU A 250 9.93 -14.00 9.44
N THR A 251 9.36 -14.31 10.62
CA THR A 251 10.14 -14.77 11.77
C THR A 251 10.88 -16.06 11.48
N HIS A 252 10.25 -16.99 10.78
CA HIS A 252 10.90 -18.23 10.37
C HIS A 252 12.04 -17.97 9.38
N ARG A 253 11.81 -17.11 8.36
CA ARG A 253 12.82 -16.77 7.34
C ARG A 253 14.00 -15.98 7.88
N LEU A 254 13.78 -15.17 8.91
CA LEU A 254 14.78 -14.26 9.47
C LEU A 254 15.27 -14.71 10.86
N TRP A 255 15.03 -15.97 11.21
CA TRP A 255 15.30 -16.51 12.55
C TRP A 255 16.76 -16.33 12.96
N ASP A 256 17.70 -16.66 12.07
CA ASP A 256 19.15 -16.61 12.36
C ASP A 256 19.69 -15.20 12.61
N LEU A 257 18.96 -14.16 12.18
CA LEU A 257 19.35 -12.76 12.35
C LEU A 257 18.65 -12.07 13.52
N TYR A 258 17.34 -12.28 13.63
CA TYR A 258 16.49 -11.48 14.52
C TYR A 258 15.78 -12.34 15.58
N GLY A 259 15.71 -13.67 15.40
CA GLY A 259 14.92 -14.56 16.26
C GLY A 259 13.52 -14.01 16.51
N TRP A 260 13.11 -14.01 17.78
CA TRP A 260 11.81 -13.46 18.21
C TRP A 260 11.66 -11.95 18.02
N HIS A 261 12.76 -11.18 17.93
CA HIS A 261 12.67 -9.73 17.75
C HIS A 261 11.99 -9.38 16.43
N SER A 262 12.02 -10.25 15.43
CA SER A 262 11.31 -10.07 14.16
C SER A 262 9.80 -9.83 14.31
N LEU A 263 9.17 -10.38 15.36
CA LEU A 263 7.72 -10.25 15.59
C LEU A 263 7.31 -8.84 15.99
N TYR A 264 8.09 -8.19 16.86
CA TYR A 264 7.80 -6.88 17.44
C TYR A 264 8.79 -5.79 17.01
N TYR A 265 9.63 -6.07 16.01
CA TYR A 265 10.57 -5.08 15.48
C TYR A 265 9.82 -3.85 14.96
N SER A 266 10.03 -2.71 15.61
CA SER A 266 9.65 -1.39 15.14
C SER A 266 10.90 -0.62 14.74
N ALA A 267 10.85 0.06 13.59
CA ALA A 267 11.92 0.95 13.13
C ALA A 267 11.97 2.23 13.97
#